data_AF-A0A6P1BC70-F1
#
_entry.id   AF-A0A6P1BC70-F1
#
_cell.length_a   1.000
_cell.length_b   1.000
_cell.length_c   1.000
_cell.angle_alpha   90.00
_cell.angle_beta   90.00
_cell.angle_gamma   90.00
#
_symmetry.space_group_name_H-M   'P 1'
#
loop_
_entity.id
_entity.type
_entity.pdbx_description
1 polymer ?
#
loop_
_entity_poly.entity_id
_entity_poly.type
_entity_poly.pdbx_seq_one_letter_code
_entity_poly.pdbx_strand_id
1 'polypeptide(L)' 'MTAQITEKRLQDAIALVSEVIILHGEKYAPLLDRLEQELEAIKRYESPVSRAQRHLAQHGSGRRVIGPRNALAASRP' A
#
# COMPACT_ATOMS: atom_id res chain seq x y z
N MET A 1 4.62 -26.22 6.65
CA MET A 1 4.74 -24.84 7.19
C MET A 1 4.55 -23.87 6.03
N THR A 2 3.33 -23.42 5.78
CA THR A 2 3.03 -22.41 4.75
C THR A 2 3.41 -21.05 5.29
N ALA A 3 4.63 -20.60 4.99
CA ALA A 3 5.04 -19.23 5.28
C ALA A 3 3.97 -18.31 4.69
N GLN A 4 3.32 -17.50 5.54
CA GLN A 4 2.33 -16.54 5.06
C GLN A 4 3.02 -15.67 4.00
N ILE A 5 2.58 -15.82 2.75
CA ILE A 5 3.08 -15.00 1.66
C ILE A 5 2.54 -13.61 1.93
N THR A 6 3.42 -12.71 2.37
CA THR A 6 3.09 -11.32 2.64
C THR A 6 2.99 -10.55 1.33
N GLU A 7 2.13 -9.53 1.28
CA GLU A 7 1.98 -8.62 0.13
C GLU A 7 3.35 -8.16 -0.41
N LYS A 8 4.26 -7.80 0.51
CA LYS A 8 5.61 -7.36 0.19
C LYS A 8 6.43 -8.42 -0.57
N ARG A 9 6.36 -9.69 -0.16
CA ARG A 9 7.06 -10.78 -0.86
C ARG A 9 6.54 -10.96 -2.28
N LEU A 10 5.24 -10.77 -2.48
CA LEU A 10 4.63 -10.88 -3.79
C LEU A 10 5.05 -9.72 -4.70
N GLN A 11 5.10 -8.49 -4.16
CA GLN A 11 5.62 -7.32 -4.88
C GLN A 11 7.10 -7.49 -5.26
N ASP A 12 7.93 -7.99 -4.34
CA ASP A 12 9.35 -8.26 -4.61
C ASP A 12 9.51 -9.33 -5.72
N ALA A 13 8.66 -10.37 -5.72
CA ALA A 13 8.65 -11.39 -6.76
C ALA A 13 8.22 -10.85 -8.14
N ILE A 14 7.20 -9.98 -8.17
CA ILE A 14 6.75 -9.31 -9.40
C ILE A 14 7.87 -8.45 -9.98
N ALA A 15 8.57 -7.69 -9.14
CA ALA A 15 9.69 -6.85 -9.57
C ALA A 15 10.83 -7.68 -10.20
N LEU A 16 11.20 -8.79 -9.55
CA LEU A 16 12.24 -9.68 -10.05
C LEU A 16 11.85 -10.37 -11.37
N VAL A 17 10.60 -10.84 -11.49
CA VAL A 17 10.11 -11.46 -12.73
C VAL A 17 10.03 -10.43 -13.86
N SER A 18 9.64 -9.19 -13.57
CA SER A 18 9.63 -8.10 -14.55
C SER A 18 11.01 -7.81 -15.11
N GLU A 19 12.05 -7.79 -14.26
CA GLU A 19 13.43 -7.62 -14.70
C GLU A 19 13.89 -8.79 -15.60
N VAL A 20 13.53 -10.02 -15.25
CA VAL A 20 13.83 -11.19 -16.07
C VAL A 20 13.12 -11.14 -17.42
N ILE A 21 11.87 -10.68 -17.48
CA ILE A 21 11.12 -10.50 -18.74
C ILE A 21 11.78 -9.47 -19.64
N ILE A 22 12.24 -8.35 -19.07
CA ILE A 22 12.96 -7.32 -19.84
C ILE A 22 14.26 -7.89 -20.40
N LEU A 23 14.97 -8.73 -19.65
CA LEU A 23 16.27 -9.30 -20.05
C LEU A 23 16.15 -10.53 -20.99
N HIS A 24 15.14 -11.38 -20.83
CA HIS A 24 15.02 -12.68 -21.49
C HIS A 24 13.78 -12.82 -22.38
N GLY A 25 12.95 -11.77 -22.47
CA GLY A 25 11.75 -11.72 -23.29
C GLY A 25 10.50 -12.28 -22.60
N GLU A 26 9.40 -12.27 -23.35
CA GLU A 26 8.03 -12.53 -22.88
C GLU A 26 7.76 -13.96 -22.40
N LYS A 27 8.75 -14.85 -22.41
CA LYS A 27 8.63 -16.25 -21.98
C LYS A 27 8.07 -16.41 -20.56
N TYR A 28 8.26 -15.41 -19.70
CA TYR A 28 7.79 -15.41 -18.32
C TYR A 28 6.51 -14.58 -18.11
N ALA A 29 5.89 -14.04 -19.16
CA ALA A 29 4.65 -13.28 -19.04
C ALA A 29 3.53 -14.05 -18.30
N PRO A 30 3.29 -15.36 -18.56
CA PRO A 30 2.27 -16.11 -17.80
C PRO A 30 2.58 -16.24 -16.30
N LEU A 31 3.87 -16.16 -15.93
CA LEU A 31 4.29 -16.19 -14.53
C LEU A 31 4.05 -14.84 -13.86
N LEU A 32 4.30 -13.75 -14.58
CA LEU A 32 4.00 -12.38 -14.12
C LEU A 32 2.49 -12.22 -13.89
N ASP A 33 1.66 -12.61 -14.85
CA ASP A 33 0.19 -12.52 -14.77
C ASP A 33 -0.35 -13.23 -13.52
N ARG A 34 0.20 -14.40 -13.19
CA ARG A 34 -0.20 -15.16 -12.00
C ARG A 34 0.15 -14.43 -10.71
N LEU A 35 1.34 -13.85 -10.62
CA LEU A 35 1.78 -13.10 -9.44
C LEU A 35 0.94 -11.83 -9.25
N GLU A 36 0.58 -11.15 -10.33
CA GLU A 36 -0.30 -9.99 -10.28
C GLU A 36 -1.73 -10.37 -9.82
N GLN A 37 -2.26 -11.50 -10.29
CA GLN A 37 -3.55 -12.02 -9.82
C GLN A 37 -3.55 -12.35 -8.33
N GLU A 38 -2.49 -12.98 -7.84
CA GLU A 38 -2.34 -13.27 -6.41
C GLU A 38 -2.22 -11.97 -5.59
N LEU A 39 -1.56 -10.92 -6.13
CA LEU A 39 -1.47 -9.62 -5.46
C LEU A 39 -2.85 -8.96 -5.36
N GLU A 40 -3.59 -8.98 -6.46
CA GLU A 40 -4.96 -8.47 -6.53
C GLU A 40 -5.89 -9.24 -5.60
N ALA A 41 -5.75 -10.56 -5.50
CA ALA A 41 -6.52 -11.36 -4.56
C ALA A 41 -6.27 -10.91 -3.12
N ILE A 42 -5.01 -10.76 -2.70
CA ILE A 42 -4.65 -10.27 -1.36
C ILE A 42 -5.22 -8.87 -1.13
N LYS A 43 -5.09 -7.95 -2.11
CA LYS A 43 -5.62 -6.58 -2.02
C LYS A 43 -7.14 -6.51 -1.94
N ARG A 44 -7.85 -7.45 -2.56
CA ARG A 44 -9.32 -7.54 -2.49
C ARG A 44 -9.82 -8.06 -1.16
N TYR A 45 -9.05 -8.93 -0.50
CA TYR A 45 -9.35 -9.38 0.86
C TYR A 45 -9.04 -8.32 1.93
N GLU A 46 -8.18 -7.33 1.64
CA GLU A 46 -8.07 -6.13 2.46
C GLU A 46 -9.32 -5.26 2.30
N SER A 47 -10.01 -4.99 3.43
CA SER A 47 -11.17 -4.10 3.47
C SER A 47 -10.87 -2.76 2.77
N PRO A 48 -11.79 -2.23 1.94
CA PRO A 48 -11.62 -0.93 1.31
C PRO A 48 -11.38 0.20 2.33
N VAL A 49 -11.86 0.02 3.57
CA VAL A 49 -11.59 0.92 4.71
C VAL A 49 -10.12 0.85 5.14
N SER A 50 -9.53 -0.34 5.20
CA SER A 50 -8.11 -0.53 5.52
C SER A 50 -7.22 0.10 4.45
N ARG A 51 -7.59 -0.02 3.17
CA ARG A 51 -6.88 0.68 2.07
C ARG A 51 -6.98 2.20 2.20
N ALA A 52 -8.16 2.73 2.50
CA ALA A 52 -8.36 4.16 2.67
C ALA A 52 -7.56 4.71 3.87
N GLN A 53 -7.52 4.00 4.99
CA GLN A 53 -6.69 4.35 6.14
C GLN A 53 -5.19 4.34 5.80
N ARG A 54 -4.71 3.33 5.04
CA ARG A 54 -3.31 3.24 4.64
C ARG A 54 -2.91 4.33 3.64
N HIS A 55 -3.79 4.65 2.68
CA HIS A 55 -3.60 5.80 1.78
C HIS A 55 -3.60 7.13 2.55
N LEU A 56 -4.52 7.31 3.50
CA LEU A 56 -4.54 8.49 4.37
C LEU A 56 -3.32 8.55 5.29
N ALA A 57 -2.75 7.42 5.71
CA ALA A 57 -1.51 7.39 6.49
C ALA A 57 -0.29 7.75 5.63
N GLN A 58 -0.25 7.33 4.37
CA GLN A 58 0.81 7.66 3.41
C GLN A 58 0.73 9.12 2.91
N HIS A 59 -0.48 9.65 2.74
CA HIS A 59 -0.73 11.06 2.37
C HIS A 59 -0.93 11.99 3.58
N GLY A 60 -0.89 11.44 4.80
CA GLY A 60 -1.29 12.09 6.04
C GLY A 60 -0.24 12.97 6.72
N SER A 61 0.86 13.29 6.05
CA SER A 61 1.86 14.25 6.54
C SER A 61 1.50 15.70 6.18
N GLY A 62 0.24 16.10 6.33
CA GLY A 62 -0.19 17.43 5.87
C GLY A 62 -1.41 18.06 6.52
N ARG A 63 -2.25 17.32 7.25
CA ARG A 63 -3.35 17.96 7.99
C ARG A 63 -3.11 17.86 9.49
N ARG A 64 -2.11 18.62 9.95
CA ARG A 64 -2.17 19.21 11.29
C ARG A 64 -3.49 19.97 11.34
N VAL A 65 -4.51 19.34 11.92
CA VAL A 65 -5.63 20.05 12.51
C VAL A 65 -5.02 20.83 13.68
N ILE A 66 -4.47 21.99 13.38
CA ILE A 66 -4.35 23.08 14.33
C ILE A 66 -5.79 23.50 14.65
N GLY A 67 -6.42 22.74 15.55
CA GLY A 67 -7.64 23.19 16.18
C GLY A 67 -7.37 24.56 16.80
N PRO A 68 -8.28 25.54 16.68
CA PRO A 68 -8.12 26.79 17.38
C PRO A 68 -8.02 26.46 18.87
N ARG A 69 -6.86 26.72 19.46
CA ARG A 69 -6.69 26.77 20.91
C ARG A 69 -7.64 27.85 21.39
N ASN A 70 -8.84 27.41 21.77
CA ASN A 70 -9.72 28.12 22.68
C ASN A 70 -8.99 28.20 24.03
N ALA A 71 -8.00 29.10 24.11
CA ALA A 71 -7.45 29.57 25.36
C ALA A 71 -8.29 30.76 25.78
N LEU A 72 -9.39 30.39 26.42
CA LEU A 72 -10.11 31.15 27.42
C LEU A 72 -9.11 31.93 28.31
N ALA A 73 -8.85 33.17 27.96
CA ALA A 73 -8.35 34.21 28.86
C ALA A 73 -9.17 35.45 28.49
N ALA A 74 -10.39 35.55 29.03
CA ALA A 74 -10.63 36.42 30.18
C ALA A 74 -10.09 37.83 29.87
N SER A 75 -10.95 38.70 29.32
CA SER A 75 -11.47 39.87 30.06
C SER A 75 -10.35 40.56 30.86
N ARG A 76 -9.76 41.65 30.34
CA ARG A 76 -10.13 43.06 30.63
C ARG A 76 -10.15 43.39 32.13
N PRO A 77 -9.86 44.64 32.55
CA PRO A 77 -9.58 45.85 31.77
C PRO A 77 -8.12 46.34 31.85
#